data_AF-A0A3D2RFG2-F1
#
_entry.id   AF-A0A3D2RFG2-F1
#
_cell.length_a   1.000
_cell.length_b   1.000
_cell.length_c   1.000
_cell.angle_alpha   90.00
_cell.angle_beta   90.00
_cell.angle_gamma   90.00
#
_symmetry.space_group_name_H-M   'P 1'
#
loop_
_entity.id
_entity.type
_entity.pdbx_description
1 polymer ?
#
loop_
_entity_poly.entity_id
_entity_poly.type
_entity_poly.pdbx_seq_one_letter_code
_entity_poly.pdbx_strand_id
1 'polypeptide(L)'
;MKTRWLRAGWTLNLAVLWFLSPTAADTRAPAASLPGSLNASAEERIFCNACSVLRPHQIPVHLQDLYTPIRPRCGTGAVLEAVQNWDRLSTKTRAKLTTFFQRPSAQRAHVSPSGNFMIHYDVSGFHAVDTADADAD
;
A
#
# COMPACT_ATOMS: atom_id res chain seq x y z
N MET A 1 30.97 76.78 -6.73
CA MET A 1 32.45 76.70 -6.66
C MET A 1 32.84 75.42 -5.93
N LYS A 2 33.72 74.56 -6.49
CA LYS A 2 34.41 73.39 -5.83
C LYS A 2 33.43 72.28 -5.32
N THR A 3 33.74 70.97 -5.26
CA THR A 3 35.03 70.22 -5.34
C THR A 3 34.83 68.73 -5.79
N ARG A 4 35.93 67.98 -6.01
CA ARG A 4 36.17 66.48 -6.01
C ARG A 4 35.00 65.55 -5.60
N TRP A 5 34.79 64.33 -6.13
CA TRP A 5 35.52 63.39 -7.04
C TRP A 5 34.51 62.66 -8.00
N LEU A 6 34.76 61.83 -9.04
CA LEU A 6 35.91 61.25 -9.80
C LEU A 6 36.02 59.68 -9.81
N ARG A 7 35.38 59.02 -10.82
CA ARG A 7 35.56 57.63 -11.37
C ARG A 7 35.38 56.35 -10.51
N ALA A 8 34.36 55.56 -10.87
CA ALA A 8 34.39 54.11 -11.17
C ALA A 8 33.05 53.73 -11.86
N GLY A 9 32.88 52.67 -12.66
CA GLY A 9 33.82 51.71 -13.27
C GLY A 9 33.03 50.83 -14.26
N TRP A 10 33.65 50.33 -15.34
CA TRP A 10 32.98 49.42 -16.30
C TRP A 10 33.19 47.94 -15.93
N THR A 11 32.32 47.09 -16.49
CA THR A 11 32.52 45.68 -16.91
C THR A 11 31.80 44.54 -16.18
N LEU A 12 31.53 43.51 -16.99
CA LEU A 12 31.17 42.11 -16.74
C LEU A 12 29.86 41.77 -15.99
N ASN A 13 28.91 41.25 -16.77
CA ASN A 13 28.00 40.19 -16.33
C ASN A 13 28.81 39.02 -15.76
N LEU A 14 28.46 38.55 -14.56
CA LEU A 14 29.03 37.33 -13.97
C LEU A 14 27.92 36.31 -13.71
N ALA A 15 27.45 35.65 -14.77
CA ALA A 15 26.47 34.56 -14.69
C ALA A 15 27.13 33.27 -14.20
N VAL A 16 27.31 33.14 -12.87
CA VAL A 16 28.00 32.00 -12.25
C VAL A 16 27.20 31.45 -11.07
N LEU A 17 26.76 30.20 -11.23
CA LEU A 17 26.45 29.18 -10.20
C LEU A 17 25.70 29.65 -8.94
N TRP A 18 24.38 29.40 -8.93
CA TRP A 18 23.64 29.06 -7.72
C TRP A 18 23.04 27.65 -7.86
N PHE A 19 22.89 26.97 -6.71
CA PHE A 19 22.36 25.61 -6.56
C PHE A 19 23.13 24.48 -7.24
N LEU A 20 24.24 24.08 -6.60
CA LEU A 20 24.39 22.65 -6.32
C LEU A 20 23.29 22.24 -5.32
N SER A 21 22.31 21.51 -5.81
CA SER A 21 21.64 20.45 -5.04
C SER A 21 21.42 19.29 -6.01
N PRO A 22 21.97 18.09 -5.77
CA PRO A 22 21.56 16.93 -6.54
C PRO A 22 20.07 16.74 -6.33
N THR A 23 19.29 16.68 -7.42
CA THR A 23 17.91 16.21 -7.35
C THR A 23 17.91 14.86 -6.64
N ALA A 24 17.00 14.69 -5.67
CA ALA A 24 16.95 13.48 -4.86
C ALA A 24 16.73 12.28 -5.79
N ALA A 25 17.80 11.50 -6.01
CA ALA A 25 17.71 10.26 -6.76
C ALA A 25 16.73 9.35 -6.01
N ASP A 26 15.78 8.74 -6.73
CA ASP A 26 14.83 7.77 -6.17
C ASP A 26 15.58 6.49 -5.78
N THR A 27 16.26 6.54 -4.64
CA THR A 27 16.87 5.38 -3.99
C THR A 27 15.76 4.53 -3.36
N ARG A 28 15.05 3.81 -4.24
CA ARG A 28 14.50 2.50 -3.94
C ARG A 28 15.65 1.58 -3.55
N ALA A 29 16.05 1.69 -2.28
CA ALA A 29 17.07 0.86 -1.70
C ALA A 29 16.68 -0.62 -1.88
N PRO A 30 17.62 -1.52 -2.23
CA PRO A 30 17.36 -2.95 -2.20
C PRO A 30 16.92 -3.31 -0.77
N ALA A 31 15.94 -4.21 -0.65
CA ALA A 31 15.29 -4.54 0.62
C ALA A 31 16.23 -5.34 1.55
N ALA A 32 17.17 -4.63 2.19
CA ALA A 32 18.02 -5.17 3.23
C ALA A 32 17.16 -5.55 4.44
N SER A 33 17.14 -6.85 4.78
CA SER A 33 16.39 -7.38 5.91
C SER A 33 16.94 -6.84 7.24
N LEU A 34 16.24 -5.84 7.80
CA LEU A 34 16.61 -5.24 9.08
C LEU A 34 16.56 -6.28 10.21
N PRO A 35 17.67 -6.54 10.93
CA PRO A 35 17.66 -7.48 12.05
C PRO A 35 16.84 -6.93 13.21
N GLY A 36 15.93 -7.75 13.74
CA GLY A 36 15.09 -7.43 14.88
C GLY A 36 13.59 -7.50 14.58
N SER A 37 12.83 -7.94 15.60
CA SER A 37 11.37 -7.94 15.61
C SER A 37 10.80 -6.54 15.46
N LEU A 38 9.61 -6.44 14.87
CA LEU A 38 8.86 -5.19 14.83
C LEU A 38 8.36 -4.78 16.23
N ASN A 39 8.05 -3.49 16.40
CA ASN A 39 7.33 -3.00 17.57
C ASN A 39 5.81 -3.17 17.36
N ALA A 40 5.04 -3.12 18.45
CA ALA A 40 3.61 -3.42 18.42
C ALA A 40 2.81 -2.53 17.43
N SER A 41 3.14 -1.24 17.33
CA SER A 41 2.46 -0.32 16.40
C SER A 41 2.80 -0.58 14.93
N ALA A 42 4.03 -1.04 14.61
CA ALA A 42 4.36 -1.48 13.25
C ALA A 42 3.67 -2.82 12.90
N GLU A 43 3.57 -3.77 13.83
CA GLU A 43 2.78 -5.00 13.59
C GLU A 43 1.29 -4.68 13.37
N GLU A 44 0.72 -3.80 14.20
CA GLU A 44 -0.68 -3.41 14.10
C GLU A 44 -0.98 -2.68 12.79
N ARG A 45 -0.08 -1.79 12.33
CA ARG A 45 -0.18 -1.12 11.04
C ARG A 45 -0.18 -2.10 9.87
N ILE A 46 0.73 -3.09 9.88
CA ILE A 46 0.81 -4.12 8.84
C ILE A 46 -0.45 -5.01 8.86
N PHE A 47 -0.93 -5.38 10.06
CA PHE A 47 -2.18 -6.15 10.21
C PHE A 47 -3.39 -5.36 9.69
N CYS A 48 -3.54 -4.08 10.05
CA CYS A 48 -4.67 -3.25 9.61
C CYS A 48 -4.63 -2.96 8.10
N ASN A 49 -3.45 -2.78 7.50
CA ASN A 49 -3.28 -2.71 6.04
C ASN A 49 -3.72 -4.00 5.32
N ALA A 50 -3.45 -5.18 5.89
CA ALA A 50 -3.96 -6.43 5.32
C ALA A 50 -5.49 -6.55 5.48
N CYS A 51 -6.03 -6.13 6.62
CA CYS A 51 -7.48 -6.15 6.88
C CYS A 51 -8.26 -5.19 5.97
N SER A 52 -7.79 -3.97 5.70
CA SER A 52 -8.49 -2.99 4.86
C SER A 52 -8.67 -3.42 3.41
N VAL A 53 -7.82 -4.33 2.93
CA VAL A 53 -7.98 -5.03 1.66
C VAL A 53 -8.94 -6.22 1.81
N LEU A 54 -8.64 -7.16 2.73
CA LEU A 54 -9.15 -8.53 2.64
C LEU A 54 -10.34 -8.82 3.56
N ARG A 55 -10.41 -8.20 4.75
CA ARG A 55 -11.54 -8.30 5.69
C ARG A 55 -11.67 -7.00 6.52
N PRO A 56 -12.25 -5.91 5.97
CA PRO A 56 -12.31 -4.62 6.68
C PRO A 56 -13.02 -4.68 8.03
N HIS A 57 -13.99 -5.60 8.18
CA HIS A 57 -14.69 -5.88 9.44
C HIS A 57 -13.79 -6.41 10.57
N GLN A 58 -12.52 -6.76 10.30
CA GLN A 58 -11.54 -7.20 11.31
C GLN A 58 -10.61 -6.06 11.79
N ILE A 59 -10.81 -4.83 11.29
CA ILE A 59 -10.13 -3.63 11.80
C ILE A 59 -10.77 -3.24 13.15
N PRO A 60 -9.98 -3.04 14.24
CA PRO A 60 -10.50 -2.55 15.51
C PRO A 60 -11.29 -1.25 15.35
N VAL A 61 -12.43 -1.11 16.03
CA VAL A 61 -13.36 0.03 15.87
C VAL A 61 -12.65 1.39 15.93
N HIS A 62 -11.76 1.58 16.91
CA HIS A 62 -11.00 2.82 17.11
C HIS A 62 -9.95 3.11 16.02
N LEU A 63 -9.75 2.22 15.05
CA LEU A 63 -8.87 2.39 13.89
C LEU A 63 -9.65 2.41 12.56
N GLN A 64 -10.97 2.16 12.53
CA GLN A 64 -11.71 2.02 11.29
C GLN A 64 -11.63 3.29 10.41
N ASP A 65 -11.72 4.48 11.02
CA ASP A 65 -11.61 5.76 10.30
C ASP A 65 -10.22 6.02 9.68
N LEU A 66 -9.18 5.32 10.14
CA LEU A 66 -7.81 5.46 9.62
C LEU A 66 -7.55 4.53 8.42
N TYR A 67 -8.21 3.37 8.35
CA TYR A 67 -7.92 2.32 7.38
C TYR A 67 -9.08 2.02 6.40
N THR A 68 -10.28 2.54 6.64
CA THR A 68 -11.48 2.32 5.79
C THR A 68 -11.77 3.41 4.74
N PRO A 69 -11.44 4.71 4.91
CA PRO A 69 -12.00 5.76 4.02
C PRO A 69 -11.42 5.73 2.60
N ILE A 70 -10.27 5.10 2.40
CA ILE A 70 -9.68 4.85 1.08
C ILE A 70 -9.70 3.35 0.84
N ARG A 71 -10.71 2.84 0.10
CA ARG A 71 -10.68 1.44 -0.37
C ARG A 71 -9.43 1.25 -1.25
N PRO A 72 -8.51 0.33 -0.90
CA PRO A 72 -7.29 0.15 -1.68
C PRO A 72 -7.63 -0.41 -3.07
N ARG A 73 -7.16 0.26 -4.14
CA ARG A 73 -7.43 -0.13 -5.54
C ARG A 73 -7.01 -1.57 -5.87
N CYS A 74 -6.00 -2.09 -5.18
CA CYS A 74 -5.60 -3.51 -5.24
C CYS A 74 -4.91 -3.91 -3.93
N GLY A 75 -4.91 -5.20 -3.61
CA GLY A 75 -4.31 -5.73 -2.38
C GLY A 75 -2.78 -5.80 -2.38
N THR A 76 -2.15 -5.72 -3.54
CA THR A 76 -0.74 -6.11 -3.76
C THR A 76 0.24 -5.40 -2.82
N GLY A 77 0.03 -4.12 -2.52
CA GLY A 77 0.89 -3.36 -1.60
C GLY A 77 0.87 -3.91 -0.17
N ALA A 78 -0.31 -4.20 0.39
CA ALA A 78 -0.44 -4.75 1.73
C ALA A 78 0.08 -6.19 1.84
N VAL A 79 -0.12 -7.00 0.79
CA VAL A 79 0.46 -8.36 0.70
C VAL A 79 1.99 -8.30 0.68
N LEU A 80 2.58 -7.44 -0.16
CA LEU A 80 4.03 -7.26 -0.22
C LEU A 80 4.62 -6.77 1.10
N GLU A 81 3.97 -5.80 1.75
CA GLU A 81 4.41 -5.28 3.06
C GLU A 81 4.41 -6.38 4.15
N ALA A 82 3.37 -7.22 4.18
CA ALA A 82 3.27 -8.34 5.11
C ALA A 82 4.33 -9.42 4.84
N VAL A 83 4.60 -9.73 3.57
CA VAL A 83 5.62 -10.71 3.16
C VAL A 83 7.04 -10.20 3.44
N GLN A 84 7.34 -8.95 3.12
CA GLN A 84 8.66 -8.33 3.36
C GLN A 84 9.05 -8.26 4.84
N ASN A 85 8.07 -8.30 5.74
CA ASN A 85 8.29 -8.26 7.18
C ASN A 85 8.00 -9.60 7.88
N TRP A 86 7.72 -10.68 7.13
CA TRP A 86 7.12 -11.91 7.68
C TRP A 86 7.90 -12.47 8.88
N ASP A 87 9.22 -12.63 8.77
CA ASP A 87 10.06 -13.20 9.83
C ASP A 87 10.30 -12.24 11.02
N ARG A 88 9.92 -10.97 10.86
CA ARG A 88 10.01 -9.93 11.89
C ARG A 88 8.69 -9.74 12.67
N LEU A 89 7.61 -10.38 12.22
CA LEU A 89 6.31 -10.38 12.87
C LEU A 89 6.22 -11.46 13.96
N SER A 90 5.60 -11.11 15.09
CA SER A 90 5.25 -12.04 16.15
C SER A 90 4.44 -13.22 15.61
N THR A 91 4.60 -14.39 16.23
CA THR A 91 3.87 -15.61 15.87
C THR A 91 2.35 -15.40 15.96
N LYS A 92 1.87 -14.51 16.85
CA LYS A 92 0.46 -14.11 16.95
C LYS A 92 -0.03 -13.36 15.71
N THR A 93 0.75 -12.40 15.21
CA THR A 93 0.39 -11.63 14.00
C THR A 93 0.54 -12.46 12.74
N ARG A 94 1.59 -13.29 12.62
CA ARG A 94 1.70 -14.29 11.54
C ARG A 94 0.48 -15.22 11.50
N ALA A 95 0.09 -15.82 12.63
CA ALA A 95 -1.06 -16.73 12.70
C ALA A 95 -2.37 -16.09 12.23
N LYS A 96 -2.62 -14.82 12.57
CA LYS A 96 -3.75 -14.04 12.02
C LYS A 96 -3.65 -13.92 10.50
N LEU A 97 -2.52 -13.44 10.00
CA LEU A 97 -2.29 -13.13 8.58
C LEU A 97 -2.36 -14.38 7.69
N THR A 98 -1.93 -15.55 8.16
CA THR A 98 -2.06 -16.82 7.42
C THR A 98 -3.51 -17.09 6.99
N THR A 99 -4.49 -16.70 7.81
CA THR A 99 -5.93 -16.88 7.47
C THR A 99 -6.43 -15.98 6.33
N PHE A 100 -5.63 -15.01 5.88
CA PHE A 100 -5.90 -14.18 4.70
C PHE A 100 -5.24 -14.71 3.43
N PHE A 101 -4.13 -15.46 3.55
CA PHE A 101 -3.40 -16.04 2.41
C PHE A 101 -3.87 -17.45 2.04
N GLN A 102 -4.73 -18.07 2.87
CA GLN A 102 -5.45 -19.29 2.52
C GLN A 102 -6.52 -18.99 1.46
N ARG A 103 -6.53 -19.77 0.35
CA ARG A 103 -7.58 -19.68 -0.68
C ARG A 103 -8.94 -20.00 -0.04
N PRO A 104 -9.95 -19.11 -0.12
CA PRO A 104 -11.28 -19.41 0.41
C PRO A 104 -11.97 -20.52 -0.38
N SER A 105 -12.70 -21.39 0.31
CA SER A 105 -13.62 -22.36 -0.27
C SER A 105 -15.01 -21.74 -0.38
N ALA A 106 -15.45 -21.43 -1.60
CA ALA A 106 -16.79 -20.88 -1.83
C ALA A 106 -17.88 -21.96 -1.81
N GLN A 107 -19.11 -21.57 -1.49
CA GLN A 107 -20.29 -22.45 -1.34
C GLN A 107 -20.72 -23.11 -2.66
N ARG A 108 -20.49 -22.46 -3.79
CA ARG A 108 -20.92 -22.90 -5.12
C ARG A 108 -19.74 -22.91 -6.10
N ALA A 109 -19.87 -23.75 -7.12
CA ALA A 109 -19.03 -23.75 -8.30
C ALA A 109 -19.90 -23.92 -9.55
N HIS A 110 -19.62 -23.14 -10.60
CA HIS A 110 -20.23 -23.28 -11.91
C HIS A 110 -19.13 -23.48 -12.95
N VAL A 111 -19.21 -24.58 -13.72
CA VAL A 111 -18.32 -24.86 -14.86
C VAL A 111 -18.99 -24.34 -16.12
N SER A 112 -18.25 -23.61 -16.96
CA SER A 112 -18.80 -23.03 -18.17
C SER A 112 -19.25 -24.07 -19.19
N PRO A 113 -20.19 -23.75 -20.10
CA PRO A 113 -20.68 -24.70 -21.11
C PRO A 113 -19.60 -25.29 -22.03
N SER A 114 -18.43 -24.65 -22.14
CA SER A 114 -17.28 -25.13 -22.92
C SER A 114 -16.21 -25.84 -22.07
N GLY A 115 -16.41 -25.98 -20.75
CA GLY A 115 -15.47 -26.60 -19.82
C GLY A 115 -14.20 -25.79 -19.50
N ASN A 116 -13.94 -24.70 -20.23
CA ASN A 116 -12.68 -23.95 -20.17
C ASN A 116 -12.46 -23.15 -18.88
N PHE A 117 -13.50 -22.88 -18.10
CA PHE A 117 -13.40 -22.14 -16.84
C PHE A 117 -14.42 -22.60 -15.80
N MET A 118 -14.06 -22.48 -14.53
CA MET A 118 -14.93 -22.74 -13.38
C MET A 118 -14.91 -21.53 -12.44
N ILE A 119 -16.10 -20.99 -12.18
CA ILE A 119 -16.32 -19.86 -11.28
C ILE A 119 -16.71 -20.42 -9.91
N HIS A 120 -16.01 -20.00 -8.84
CA HIS A 120 -16.39 -20.28 -7.46
C HIS A 120 -17.03 -19.03 -6.84
N TYR A 121 -18.17 -19.18 -6.18
CA TYR A 121 -18.93 -18.07 -5.62
C TYR A 121 -19.72 -18.47 -4.37
N ASP A 122 -20.06 -17.49 -3.54
CA ASP A 122 -20.93 -17.64 -2.38
C ASP A 122 -22.32 -17.07 -2.70
N VAL A 123 -23.36 -17.64 -2.08
CA VAL A 123 -24.75 -17.14 -2.17
C VAL A 123 -25.28 -16.67 -0.82
N SER A 124 -24.39 -16.55 0.18
CA SER A 124 -24.70 -16.03 1.52
C SER A 124 -23.42 -15.56 2.22
N GLY A 125 -23.55 -14.56 3.11
CA GLY A 125 -22.43 -13.96 3.82
C GLY A 125 -21.80 -12.76 3.08
N PHE A 126 -20.61 -12.33 3.53
CA PHE A 126 -19.99 -11.06 3.12
C PHE A 126 -19.50 -11.01 1.65
N HIS A 127 -19.33 -12.17 1.00
CA HIS A 127 -18.91 -12.29 -0.39
C HIS A 127 -20.02 -12.87 -1.30
N ALA A 128 -21.28 -12.82 -0.86
CA ALA A 128 -22.41 -13.29 -1.64
C ALA A 128 -22.57 -12.49 -2.95
N VAL A 129 -22.80 -13.19 -4.05
CA VAL A 129 -23.43 -12.62 -5.25
C VAL A 129 -24.95 -12.76 -5.16
N ASP A 130 -25.69 -11.94 -5.91
CA ASP A 130 -27.13 -12.18 -6.06
C ASP A 130 -27.37 -13.50 -6.83
N THR A 131 -28.53 -14.10 -6.58
CA THR A 131 -29.04 -15.27 -7.30
C THR A 131 -29.97 -14.89 -8.46
N ALA A 132 -30.43 -13.63 -8.50
CA ALA A 132 -31.08 -13.04 -9.66
C ALA A 132 -30.05 -12.30 -10.52
N ASP A 133 -30.00 -12.64 -11.79
CA ASP A 133 -29.40 -11.80 -12.83
C ASP A 133 -30.45 -10.75 -13.22
N ALA A 134 -30.16 -9.47 -12.95
CA ALA A 134 -31.10 -8.35 -13.10
C ALA A 134 -30.59 -7.27 -14.06
N ASP A 135 -29.39 -7.48 -14.61
CA ASP A 135 -28.63 -6.61 -15.51
C ASP A 135 -28.33 -7.29 -16.87
N ALA A 136 -29.04 -8.38 -17.18
CA ALA A 136 -29.12 -9.00 -18.50
C ALA A 136 -29.91 -8.15 -19.52
N ASP A 137 -29.19 -7.25 -20.22
CA ASP A 137 -29.60 -6.58 -21.47
C ASP A 137 -29.69 -7.54 -22.69
#